data_AF-A0A6M0BLC2-F1
#
_entry.id   AF-A0A6M0BLC2-F1
#
_cell.length_a   1.000
_cell.length_b   1.000
_cell.length_c   1.000
_cell.angle_alpha   90.00
_cell.angle_beta   90.00
_cell.angle_gamma   90.00
#
_symmetry.space_group_name_H-M   'P 1'
#
loop_
_entity.id
_entity.type
_entity.pdbx_description
1 polymer ?
#
loop_
_entity_poly.entity_id
_entity_poly.type
_entity_poly.pdbx_seq_one_letter_code
_entity_poly.pdbx_strand_id
1 'polypeptide(L)'
;MTTHLPSASINGAGIGLRSAHYQDILTHKHTIPWFEVLLDNYLTSQGLPLHFLEKVRQNYPVTLHGVGMSLGSTDPLDLEYLTNLKELAQQIEPAYISDHLSWISVNGHYLNDLIP
;
A
#
# COMPACT_ATOMS: atom_id res chain seq x y z
N MET A 1 -18.44 17.00 3.09
CA MET A 1 -17.42 17.48 2.15
C MET A 1 -16.09 16.91 2.60
N THR A 2 -15.70 15.75 2.07
CA THR A 2 -14.36 15.19 2.26
C THR A 2 -13.39 16.06 1.48
N THR A 3 -12.49 16.73 2.19
CA THR A 3 -11.39 17.46 1.57
C THR A 3 -10.45 16.44 0.92
N HIS A 4 -10.61 16.19 -0.38
CA HIS A 4 -9.64 15.45 -1.17
C HIS A 4 -8.32 16.20 -1.10
N LEU A 5 -7.32 15.64 -0.43
CA LEU A 5 -5.96 16.14 -0.56
C LEU A 5 -5.52 15.76 -1.98
N PRO A 6 -5.02 16.71 -2.80
CA PRO A 6 -4.42 16.32 -4.08
C PRO A 6 -3.34 15.26 -3.80
N SER A 7 -3.28 14.21 -4.62
CA SER A 7 -2.27 13.16 -4.51
C SER A 7 -0.89 13.83 -4.47
N ALA A 8 -0.32 13.88 -3.26
CA ALA A 8 0.81 14.74 -2.97
C ALA A 8 2.08 14.09 -3.50
N SER A 9 2.85 14.81 -4.34
CA SER A 9 4.17 14.35 -4.73
C SER A 9 5.07 14.19 -3.49
N ILE A 10 5.71 13.03 -3.34
CA ILE A 10 6.64 12.76 -2.24
C ILE A 10 8.06 13.24 -2.57
N ASN A 11 8.81 13.65 -1.54
CA ASN A 11 10.23 14.03 -1.64
C ASN A 11 11.00 13.63 -0.36
N GLY A 12 12.33 13.60 -0.44
CA GLY A 12 13.18 13.18 0.68
C GLY A 12 13.13 11.66 0.96
N ALA A 13 13.66 11.26 2.12
CA ALA A 13 13.77 9.85 2.52
C ALA A 13 12.53 9.39 3.30
N GLY A 14 11.79 8.43 2.75
CA GLY A 14 10.64 7.80 3.41
C GLY A 14 11.03 6.59 4.26
N ILE A 15 10.04 6.09 5.01
CA ILE A 15 10.19 4.89 5.86
C ILE A 15 9.07 3.89 5.53
N GLY A 16 9.40 2.60 5.54
CA GLY A 16 8.40 1.54 5.47
C GLY A 16 7.52 1.52 6.73
N LEU A 17 6.21 1.71 6.58
CA LEU A 17 5.26 1.65 7.68
C LEU A 17 5.08 0.20 8.13
N ARG A 18 5.14 -0.02 9.45
CA ARG A 18 4.91 -1.30 10.11
C ARG A 18 4.02 -1.06 11.31
N SER A 19 3.29 -2.09 11.74
CA SER A 19 2.36 -1.99 12.87
C SER A 19 3.03 -1.52 14.17
N ALA A 20 4.29 -1.91 14.39
CA ALA A 20 5.10 -1.45 15.52
C ALA A 20 5.31 0.08 15.56
N HIS A 21 5.17 0.77 14.43
CA HIS A 21 5.37 2.22 14.33
C HIS A 21 4.09 3.02 14.64
N TYR A 22 2.90 2.42 14.57
CA TYR A 22 1.64 3.19 14.60
C TYR A 22 1.48 4.05 15.85
N GLN A 23 1.70 3.47 17.03
CA GLN A 23 1.49 4.20 18.28
C GLN A 23 2.45 5.40 18.38
N ASP A 24 3.71 5.21 18.00
CA ASP A 24 4.73 6.26 18.05
C ASP A 24 4.39 7.40 17.08
N ILE A 25 4.11 7.06 15.81
CA ILE A 25 3.77 8.02 14.75
C ILE A 25 2.51 8.84 15.09
N LEU A 26 1.53 8.22 15.76
CA LEU A 26 0.27 8.89 16.10
C LEU A 26 0.33 9.68 17.41
N THR A 27 1.31 9.39 18.27
CA THR A 27 1.48 10.09 19.56
C THR A 27 2.49 11.24 19.43
N HIS A 28 3.51 11.08 18.60
CA HIS A 28 4.61 12.02 18.46
C HIS A 28 4.66 12.61 17.06
N LYS A 29 5.13 13.86 16.98
CA LYS A 29 5.35 14.51 15.69
C LYS A 29 6.76 14.19 15.20
N HIS A 30 6.88 13.43 14.11
CA HIS A 30 8.16 13.12 13.49
C HIS A 30 8.38 13.98 12.25
N THR A 31 9.64 14.25 11.93
CA THR A 31 10.05 14.89 10.66
C THR A 31 10.30 13.85 9.56
N ILE A 32 9.38 12.89 9.44
CA ILE A 32 9.41 11.86 8.38
C ILE A 32 8.57 12.40 7.21
N PRO A 33 9.11 12.50 5.99
CA PRO A 33 8.42 13.18 4.89
C PRO A 33 7.30 12.34 4.27
N TRP A 34 7.40 11.01 4.27
CA TRP A 34 6.39 10.10 3.74
C TRP A 34 6.61 8.64 4.19
N PHE A 35 5.59 7.82 4.05
CA PHE A 35 5.63 6.39 4.39
C PHE A 35 5.30 5.47 3.21
N GLU A 36 6.00 4.36 3.11
CA GLU A 36 5.65 3.27 2.19
C GLU A 36 4.84 2.20 2.91
N VAL A 37 3.76 1.75 2.28
CA VAL A 37 2.83 0.75 2.83
C VAL A 37 2.83 -0.48 1.94
N LEU A 38 3.12 -1.65 2.51
CA LEU A 38 2.93 -2.93 1.83
C LEU A 38 1.42 -3.18 1.69
N LEU A 39 0.88 -2.94 0.50
CA LEU A 39 -0.56 -2.84 0.27
C LEU A 39 -1.29 -4.17 0.43
N ASP A 40 -0.62 -5.29 0.19
CA ASP A 40 -1.20 -6.64 0.24
C ASP A 40 -1.70 -7.01 1.64
N ASN A 41 -1.13 -6.40 2.69
CA ASN A 41 -1.62 -6.53 4.06
C ASN A 41 -2.99 -5.88 4.31
N TYR A 42 -3.50 -5.09 3.35
CA TYR A 42 -4.68 -4.26 3.51
C TYR A 42 -5.79 -4.53 2.48
N LEU A 43 -5.52 -5.32 1.43
CA LEU A 43 -6.47 -5.56 0.34
C LEU A 43 -7.79 -6.19 0.79
N THR A 44 -7.76 -7.07 1.81
CA THR A 44 -8.95 -7.70 2.38
C THR A 44 -9.12 -7.39 3.87
N SER A 45 -8.24 -6.56 4.43
CA SER A 45 -8.26 -6.24 5.85
C SER A 45 -9.31 -5.18 6.13
N GLN A 46 -10.33 -5.57 6.90
CA GLN A 46 -11.19 -4.63 7.60
C GLN A 46 -10.80 -4.57 9.07
N GLY A 47 -10.76 -3.36 9.64
CA GLY A 47 -10.54 -3.16 11.07
C GLY A 47 -9.26 -2.40 11.42
N LEU A 48 -8.62 -2.80 12.51
CA LEU A 48 -7.65 -1.98 13.22
C LEU A 48 -6.40 -1.56 12.39
N PRO A 49 -5.80 -2.43 11.56
CA PRO A 49 -4.68 -2.02 10.70
C PRO A 49 -5.07 -0.93 9.70
N LEU A 50 -6.22 -1.08 9.05
CA LEU A 50 -6.73 -0.09 8.09
C LEU A 50 -7.04 1.23 8.79
N HIS A 51 -7.66 1.16 9.98
CA HIS A 51 -7.91 2.35 10.81
C HIS A 51 -6.63 3.13 11.13
N PHE A 52 -5.55 2.43 11.54
CA PHE A 52 -4.28 3.09 11.81
C PHE A 52 -3.64 3.66 10.53
N LEU A 53 -3.73 2.96 9.41
CA LEU A 53 -3.25 3.48 8.13
C LEU A 53 -3.97 4.77 7.74
N GLU A 54 -5.30 4.83 7.86
CA GLU A 54 -6.07 6.06 7.61
C GLU A 54 -5.61 7.21 8.52
N LYS A 55 -5.36 6.93 9.80
CA LYS A 55 -4.86 7.93 10.76
C LYS A 55 -3.45 8.43 10.41
N VAL A 56 -2.57 7.54 9.95
CA VAL A 56 -1.24 7.95 9.46
C VAL A 56 -1.39 8.80 8.19
N ARG A 57 -2.23 8.38 7.24
CA ARG A 57 -2.48 9.08 5.97
C ARG A 57 -3.05 10.50 6.15
N GLN A 58 -3.80 10.74 7.21
CA GLN A 58 -4.30 12.08 7.56
C GLN A 58 -3.15 13.07 7.84
N ASN A 59 -2.00 12.58 8.31
CA ASN A 59 -0.88 13.41 8.75
C ASN A 59 0.31 13.37 7.78
N TYR A 60 0.46 12.28 7.02
CA TYR A 60 1.62 12.04 6.16
C TYR A 60 1.18 11.54 4.78
N PRO A 61 1.87 11.94 3.69
CA PRO A 61 1.76 11.25 2.41
C PRO A 61 2.14 9.77 2.56
N VAL A 62 1.44 8.91 1.84
CA VAL A 62 1.77 7.48 1.77
C VAL A 62 1.86 7.00 0.34
N THR A 63 2.70 6.01 0.08
CA THR A 63 2.69 5.22 -1.15
C THR A 63 2.16 3.82 -0.83
N LEU A 64 1.48 3.22 -1.79
CA LEU A 64 1.12 1.80 -1.76
C LEU A 64 2.12 1.04 -2.63
N HIS A 65 2.75 0.02 -2.05
CA HIS A 65 3.66 -0.85 -2.76
C HIS A 65 3.17 -2.29 -2.65
N GLY A 66 2.96 -2.93 -3.79
CA GLY A 66 2.46 -4.30 -3.89
C GLY A 66 3.58 -5.31 -4.14
N VAL A 67 3.31 -6.53 -3.70
CA VAL A 67 4.07 -7.74 -4.07
C VAL A 67 3.17 -8.80 -4.71
N GLY A 68 1.88 -8.51 -4.83
CA GLY A 68 0.83 -9.47 -5.21
C GLY A 68 0.39 -9.42 -6.68
N MET A 69 0.71 -8.37 -7.43
CA MET A 69 0.08 -8.13 -8.74
C MET A 69 0.58 -9.06 -9.84
N SER A 70 1.74 -9.71 -9.66
CA SER A 70 2.28 -10.73 -10.59
C SER A 70 2.43 -10.23 -12.04
N LEU A 71 2.80 -8.96 -12.25
CA LEU A 71 2.79 -8.32 -13.58
C LEU A 71 3.73 -8.98 -14.61
N GLY A 72 4.71 -9.77 -14.16
CA GLY A 72 5.62 -10.53 -15.02
C GLY A 72 5.15 -11.95 -15.34
N SER A 73 4.00 -12.40 -14.81
CA SER A 73 3.46 -13.73 -15.08
C SER A 73 2.86 -13.85 -16.48
N THR A 74 2.77 -15.09 -16.97
CA THR A 74 2.01 -15.45 -18.18
C THR A 74 0.52 -15.66 -17.90
N ASP A 75 0.15 -15.81 -16.64
CA ASP A 75 -1.25 -15.94 -16.23
C ASP A 75 -2.00 -14.59 -16.48
N PRO A 76 -3.32 -14.62 -16.73
CA PRO A 76 -4.11 -13.40 -16.80
C PRO A 76 -4.01 -12.58 -15.50
N LEU A 77 -4.17 -11.26 -15.61
CA LEU A 77 -4.26 -10.39 -14.43
C LEU A 77 -5.39 -10.85 -13.50
N ASP A 78 -5.10 -10.88 -12.20
CA ASP A 78 -6.11 -11.11 -11.17
C ASP A 78 -7.00 -9.87 -11.04
N LEU A 79 -8.20 -9.94 -11.62
CA LEU A 79 -9.16 -8.83 -11.59
C LEU A 79 -9.78 -8.61 -10.21
N GLU A 80 -9.82 -9.63 -9.36
CA GLU A 80 -10.28 -9.50 -7.97
C GLU A 80 -9.27 -8.68 -7.17
N TYR A 81 -7.97 -9.01 -7.30
CA TYR A 81 -6.87 -8.22 -6.74
C TYR A 81 -6.95 -6.76 -7.16
N LEU A 82 -7.09 -6.49 -8.47
CA LEU A 82 -7.16 -5.12 -8.99
C LEU A 82 -8.41 -4.37 -8.52
N THR A 83 -9.52 -5.08 -8.29
CA THR A 83 -10.74 -4.49 -7.71
C THR A 83 -10.49 -4.07 -6.27
N ASN A 84 -9.93 -4.96 -5.44
CA ASN A 84 -9.59 -4.67 -4.05
C ASN A 84 -8.54 -3.54 -3.95
N LEU A 85 -7.56 -3.51 -4.86
CA LEU A 85 -6.56 -2.43 -4.93
C LEU A 85 -7.21 -1.09 -5.28
N LYS A 86 -8.17 -1.07 -6.22
CA LYS A 86 -8.90 0.14 -6.58
C LYS A 86 -9.69 0.69 -5.39
N GLU A 87 -10.35 -0.17 -4.63
CA GLU A 87 -11.10 0.22 -3.43
C GLU A 87 -10.17 0.78 -2.35
N LEU A 88 -9.05 0.10 -2.07
CA LEU A 88 -8.04 0.57 -1.13
C LEU A 88 -7.43 1.92 -1.56
N ALA A 89 -7.13 2.07 -2.86
CA ALA A 89 -6.59 3.31 -3.41
C ALA A 89 -7.59 4.47 -3.29
N GLN A 90 -8.89 4.20 -3.45
CA GLN A 90 -9.93 5.21 -3.27
C GLN A 90 -10.08 5.62 -1.80
N GLN A 91 -9.89 4.69 -0.86
CA GLN A 91 -9.98 4.96 0.58
C GLN A 91 -8.74 5.69 1.13
N ILE A 92 -7.54 5.30 0.68
CA ILE A 92 -6.27 5.80 1.20
C ILE A 92 -5.73 7.01 0.42
N GLU A 93 -6.13 7.18 -0.84
CA GLU A 93 -5.67 8.26 -1.72
C GLU A 93 -4.14 8.42 -1.71
N PRO A 94 -3.37 7.38 -2.09
CA PRO A 94 -1.92 7.41 -2.01
C PRO A 94 -1.31 8.39 -3.01
N ALA A 95 -0.05 8.77 -2.75
CA ALA A 95 0.78 9.52 -3.68
C ALA A 95 1.09 8.69 -4.94
N TYR A 96 1.55 7.46 -4.73
CA TYR A 96 1.90 6.52 -5.80
C TYR A 96 1.45 5.11 -5.44
N ILE A 97 1.19 4.32 -6.49
CA ILE A 97 1.00 2.87 -6.42
C ILE A 97 2.10 2.25 -7.28
N SER A 98 2.79 1.26 -6.73
CA SER A 98 3.88 0.56 -7.42
C SER A 98 3.84 -0.93 -7.10
N ASP A 99 4.42 -1.74 -7.97
CA ASP A 99 4.58 -3.19 -7.80
C ASP A 99 5.80 -3.64 -8.61
N HIS A 100 6.03 -4.95 -8.65
CA HIS A 100 7.15 -5.60 -9.31
C HIS A 100 6.73 -6.16 -10.66
N LEU A 101 7.64 -6.06 -11.65
CA LEU A 101 7.57 -6.88 -12.85
C LEU A 101 8.18 -8.25 -12.54
N SER A 102 7.40 -9.09 -11.86
CA SER A 102 7.80 -10.44 -11.44
C SER A 102 6.61 -11.38 -11.59
N TRP A 103 6.88 -12.68 -11.69
CA TRP A 103 5.82 -13.66 -11.41
C TRP A 103 5.81 -13.93 -9.92
N ILE A 104 4.61 -14.01 -9.34
CA ILE A 104 4.38 -14.69 -8.06
C ILE A 104 3.46 -15.91 -8.22
N SER A 105 3.01 -16.22 -9.44
CA SER A 105 2.16 -17.38 -9.69
C SER A 105 2.43 -18.06 -11.02
N VAL A 106 2.28 -19.40 -11.02
CA VAL A 106 2.20 -20.24 -12.23
C VAL A 106 1.12 -21.30 -12.06
N ASN A 107 0.26 -21.45 -13.07
CA ASN A 107 -0.83 -22.42 -13.09
C ASN A 107 -1.74 -22.32 -11.84
N GLY A 108 -1.95 -21.10 -11.33
CA GLY A 108 -2.79 -20.86 -10.15
C GLY A 108 -2.13 -21.19 -8.79
N HIS A 109 -0.83 -21.50 -8.75
CA HIS A 109 -0.08 -21.62 -7.50
C HIS A 109 0.64 -20.32 -7.16
N TYR A 110 0.36 -19.75 -5.99
CA TYR A 110 1.00 -18.53 -5.48
C TYR A 110 2.28 -18.85 -4.69
N LEU A 111 3.34 -18.10 -4.96
CA LEU A 111 4.61 -18.10 -4.25
C LEU A 111 4.68 -16.84 -3.38
N ASN A 112 5.29 -16.97 -2.21
CA ASN A 112 5.58 -15.82 -1.33
C ASN A 112 6.86 -15.08 -1.75
N ASP A 113 7.53 -15.56 -2.80
CA ASP A 113 8.76 -15.00 -3.34
C ASP A 113 8.49 -14.35 -4.70
N LEU A 114 9.14 -13.22 -4.95
CA LEU A 114 9.18 -12.57 -6.25
C LEU A 114 10.18 -13.32 -7.13
N ILE A 115 9.68 -14.04 -8.14
CA ILE A 115 10.52 -14.80 -9.08
C ILE A 115 10.82 -13.92 -10.30
N PRO A 116 12.09 -13.87 -10.77
CA PRO A 116 12.49 -13.08 -11.93
C PRO A 116 11.88 -13.59 -13.24
#